data_AF-A0A849QX37-F1
#
_entry.id   AF-A0A849QX37-F1
#
_cell.length_a   1.000
_cell.length_b   1.000
_cell.length_c   1.000
_cell.angle_alpha   90.00
_cell.angle_beta   90.00
_cell.angle_gamma   90.00
#
_symmetry.space_group_name_H-M   'P 1'
#
loop_
_entity.id
_entity.type
_entity.pdbx_description
1 polymer ?
#
loop_
_entity_poly.entity_id
_entity_poly.type
_entity_poly.pdbx_seq_one_letter_code
_entity_poly.pdbx_strand_id
1 'polypeptide(L)'
;MLEIVVHEIKGYCPVYNVGDRITIDDPEIVLEKTDALCTHALSTLLHYALILEHDWCPVKLGLTTEEDEEHAYMQCVDPGKPYTEGGTVIFKCHKITRLTQTLFLKKKALPKKAYATNFMKV
;
A
#
# COMPACT_ATOMS: atom_id res chain seq x y z
N MET A 1 5.36 1.21 -9.25
CA MET A 1 5.08 1.82 -7.94
C MET A 1 3.61 2.16 -7.86
N LEU A 2 3.07 1.97 -6.66
CA LEU A 2 1.75 2.42 -6.28
C LEU A 2 1.89 3.58 -5.31
N GLU A 3 1.07 4.61 -5.49
CA GLU A 3 0.82 5.60 -4.46
C GLU A 3 -0.59 5.37 -3.90
N ILE A 4 -0.67 5.20 -2.59
CA ILE A 4 -1.90 4.96 -1.86
C ILE A 4 -2.10 6.15 -0.93
N VAL A 5 -3.21 6.87 -1.10
CA VAL A 5 -3.55 8.06 -0.33
C VAL A 5 -4.74 7.76 0.57
N VAL A 6 -4.68 8.21 1.82
CA VAL A 6 -5.84 8.22 2.71
C VAL A 6 -6.87 9.22 2.16
N HIS A 7 -7.91 8.69 1.52
CA HIS A 7 -8.89 9.48 0.80
C HIS A 7 -10.01 9.99 1.71
N GLU A 8 -10.52 9.12 2.58
CA GLU A 8 -11.61 9.42 3.49
C GLU A 8 -11.42 8.65 4.81
N ILE A 9 -11.82 9.25 5.92
CA ILE A 9 -11.93 8.58 7.22
C ILE A 9 -13.37 8.70 7.70
N LYS A 10 -14.04 7.56 7.85
CA LYS A 10 -15.40 7.46 8.40
C LYS A 10 -15.31 7.09 9.87
N GLY A 11 -15.54 8.06 10.75
CA GLY A 11 -15.35 7.90 12.19
C GLY A 11 -13.97 8.39 12.62
N TYR A 12 -13.21 7.58 13.36
CA TYR A 12 -11.91 7.95 13.91
C TYR A 12 -10.82 6.93 13.57
N CYS A 13 -9.64 7.41 13.15
CA CYS A 13 -8.44 6.58 13.01
C CYS A 13 -7.33 7.15 13.89
N PRO A 14 -6.68 6.35 14.76
CA PRO A 14 -5.59 6.83 15.59
C PRO A 14 -4.23 6.89 14.87
N VAL A 15 -4.13 6.35 13.64
CA VAL A 15 -2.86 6.28 12.89
C VAL A 15 -2.82 7.28 11.75
N TYR A 16 -3.90 7.37 10.96
CA TYR A 16 -3.92 8.12 9.72
C TYR A 16 -4.72 9.42 9.82
N ASN A 17 -4.28 10.41 9.04
CA ASN A 17 -5.04 11.60 8.66
C ASN A 17 -5.39 11.56 7.17
N VAL A 18 -6.46 12.26 6.78
CA VAL A 18 -6.79 12.45 5.36
C VAL A 18 -5.61 13.13 4.64
N GLY A 19 -5.16 12.52 3.54
CA GLY A 19 -4.02 12.99 2.76
C GLY A 19 -2.70 12.27 3.03
N ASP A 20 -2.59 11.49 4.12
CA ASP A 20 -1.41 10.66 4.38
C ASP A 20 -1.17 9.68 3.23
N ARG A 21 0.11 9.43 2.92
CA ARG A 21 0.56 8.63 1.78
C ARG A 21 1.28 7.38 2.21
N ILE A 22 1.15 6.34 1.39
CA ILE A 22 1.96 5.12 1.43
C ILE A 22 2.42 4.85 0.00
N THR A 23 3.73 4.70 -0.18
CA THR A 23 4.30 4.37 -1.49
C THR A 23 4.86 2.95 -1.48
N ILE A 24 4.40 2.12 -2.40
CA ILE A 24 4.90 0.76 -2.61
C ILE A 24 5.68 0.72 -3.92
N ASP A 25 6.92 0.24 -3.85
CA ASP A 25 7.76 -0.11 -4.98
C ASP A 25 8.16 -1.59 -4.81
N ASP A 26 7.30 -2.50 -5.29
CA ASP A 26 7.44 -3.94 -4.98
C ASP A 26 8.89 -4.43 -5.13
N PRO A 27 9.43 -5.11 -4.10
CA PRO A 27 8.78 -5.59 -2.87
C PRO A 27 8.88 -4.64 -1.66
N GLU A 28 9.30 -3.39 -1.85
CA GLU A 28 9.61 -2.44 -0.78
C GLU A 28 8.48 -1.43 -0.55
N ILE A 29 8.32 -0.99 0.71
CA ILE A 29 7.59 0.24 1.04
C ILE A 29 8.64 1.36 1.06
N VAL A 30 8.42 2.41 0.27
CA VAL A 30 9.32 3.56 0.18
C VAL A 30 9.05 4.47 1.38
N LEU A 31 9.83 4.27 2.46
CA LEU A 31 9.65 4.95 3.74
C LEU A 31 9.76 6.48 3.61
N GLU A 32 10.63 6.98 2.72
CA GLU A 32 10.80 8.42 2.50
C GLU A 32 9.58 9.10 1.85
N LYS A 33 8.62 8.31 1.35
CA LYS A 33 7.37 8.77 0.72
C LYS A 33 6.14 8.17 1.40
N THR A 34 6.29 7.74 2.65
CA THR A 34 5.23 7.12 3.43
C THR A 34 5.12 7.84 4.77
N ASP A 35 3.95 8.43 5.03
CA ASP A 35 3.73 9.27 6.20
C ASP A 35 3.44 8.44 7.46
N ALA A 36 2.67 7.36 7.31
CA ALA A 36 2.31 6.46 8.40
C ALA A 36 2.07 5.03 7.91
N LEU A 37 2.18 4.06 8.81
CA LEU A 37 1.86 2.66 8.56
C LEU A 37 1.02 2.07 9.69
N CYS A 38 -0.13 1.52 9.36
CA CYS A 38 -1.00 0.76 10.26
C CYS A 38 -0.98 -0.72 9.87
N THR A 39 -0.65 -1.59 10.82
CA THR A 39 -0.64 -3.06 10.61
C THR A 39 -2.03 -3.61 10.23
N HIS A 40 -3.11 -2.99 10.70
CA HIS A 40 -4.48 -3.36 10.31
C HIS A 40 -4.83 -2.97 8.87
N ALA A 41 -4.28 -1.88 8.35
CA ALA A 41 -4.50 -1.47 6.97
C ALA A 41 -3.62 -2.26 5.99
N LEU A 42 -2.38 -2.58 6.41
CA LEU A 42 -1.42 -3.33 5.59
C LEU A 42 -1.96 -4.69 5.15
N SER A 43 -2.76 -5.38 5.96
CA SER A 43 -3.36 -6.66 5.55
C SER A 43 -4.21 -6.53 4.29
N THR A 44 -5.07 -5.51 4.19
CA THR A 44 -5.88 -5.25 2.99
C THR A 44 -5.02 -4.73 1.83
N LEU A 45 -4.13 -3.77 2.09
CA LEU A 45 -3.35 -3.13 1.02
C LEU A 45 -2.39 -4.11 0.34
N LEU A 46 -1.70 -4.94 1.11
CA LEU A 46 -0.74 -5.93 0.58
C LEU A 46 -1.42 -7.04 -0.20
N HIS A 47 -2.70 -7.34 0.08
CA HIS A 47 -3.47 -8.32 -0.70
C HIS A 47 -3.56 -7.93 -2.18
N TYR A 48 -3.70 -6.63 -2.47
CA TYR A 48 -3.84 -6.12 -3.85
C TYR A 48 -2.56 -5.52 -4.43
N ALA A 49 -1.58 -5.14 -3.60
CA ALA A 49 -0.40 -4.41 -4.04
C ALA A 49 0.34 -5.10 -5.21
N LEU A 50 0.62 -6.42 -5.07
CA LEU A 50 1.36 -7.17 -6.08
C LEU A 50 0.65 -7.18 -7.45
N ILE A 51 -0.65 -7.53 -7.46
CA ILE A 51 -1.40 -7.62 -8.70
C ILE A 51 -1.60 -6.24 -9.32
N LEU A 52 -1.97 -5.22 -8.52
CA LEU A 52 -2.18 -3.87 -9.03
C LEU A 52 -0.89 -3.27 -9.58
N GLU A 53 0.28 -3.52 -8.96
CA GLU A 53 1.54 -3.04 -9.49
C GLU A 53 1.92 -3.73 -10.81
N HIS A 54 1.78 -5.05 -10.88
CA HIS A 54 2.16 -5.83 -12.07
C HIS A 54 1.18 -5.66 -13.23
N ASP A 55 -0.13 -5.72 -12.98
CA ASP A 55 -1.20 -5.63 -13.97
C ASP A 55 -2.35 -4.73 -13.47
N TRP A 56 -2.44 -3.53 -14.04
CA TRP A 56 -3.44 -2.56 -13.58
C TRP A 56 -4.83 -2.96 -14.08
N CYS A 57 -5.65 -3.53 -13.20
CA CYS A 57 -6.99 -4.01 -13.56
C CYS A 57 -8.05 -3.75 -12.46
N PRO A 58 -8.14 -2.55 -11.88
CA PRO A 58 -8.97 -2.30 -10.70
C PRO A 58 -10.47 -2.53 -10.93
N VAL A 59 -10.99 -2.23 -12.12
CA VAL A 59 -12.41 -2.49 -12.49
C VAL A 59 -12.72 -3.98 -12.42
N LYS A 60 -11.87 -4.81 -13.05
CA LYS A 60 -12.00 -6.27 -13.06
C LYS A 60 -11.91 -6.87 -11.65
N LEU A 61 -11.11 -6.26 -10.79
CA LEU A 61 -10.96 -6.66 -9.38
C LEU A 61 -12.10 -6.16 -8.48
N GLY A 62 -13.03 -5.36 -9.01
CA GLY A 62 -14.14 -4.78 -8.24
C GLY A 62 -13.70 -3.70 -7.25
N LEU A 63 -12.57 -3.03 -7.52
CA LEU A 63 -12.00 -1.98 -6.67
C LEU A 63 -12.38 -0.56 -7.12
N THR A 64 -13.04 -0.42 -8.26
CA THR A 64 -13.51 0.86 -8.82
C THR A 64 -14.62 0.64 -9.85
N THR A 65 -15.19 1.73 -10.36
CA THR A 65 -16.17 1.75 -11.46
C THR A 65 -15.50 2.06 -12.81
N GLU A 66 -16.17 1.77 -13.94
CA GLU A 66 -15.69 2.13 -15.30
C GLU A 66 -15.46 3.65 -15.48
N GLU A 67 -16.11 4.49 -14.67
CA GLU A 67 -15.93 5.95 -14.70
C GLU A 67 -14.59 6.41 -14.06
N ASP A 68 -13.89 5.54 -13.32
CA ASP A 68 -12.67 5.89 -12.57
C ASP A 68 -11.62 4.76 -12.63
N GLU A 69 -11.30 4.30 -13.85
CA GLU A 69 -10.40 3.16 -14.09
C GLU A 69 -8.94 3.42 -13.67
N GLU A 70 -8.55 4.69 -13.53
CA GLU A 70 -7.21 5.10 -13.11
C GLU A 70 -6.98 4.95 -11.60
N HIS A 71 -8.01 4.61 -10.84
CA HIS A 71 -7.92 4.46 -9.39
C HIS A 71 -8.45 3.12 -8.90
N ALA A 72 -7.91 2.67 -7.76
CA ALA A 72 -8.43 1.54 -7.00
C ALA A 72 -8.74 2.00 -5.58
N TYR A 73 -9.90 1.59 -5.05
CA TYR A 73 -10.32 1.93 -3.69
C TYR A 73 -10.30 0.69 -2.80
N MET A 74 -9.71 0.84 -1.62
CA MET A 74 -9.61 -0.20 -0.60
C MET A 74 -9.94 0.40 0.76
N GLN A 75 -10.31 -0.43 1.73
CA GLN A 75 -10.58 0.05 3.08
C GLN A 75 -9.83 -0.75 4.15
N CYS A 76 -9.55 -0.11 5.30
CA CYS A 76 -9.06 -0.86 6.46
C CYS A 76 -10.18 -1.72 7.08
N VAL A 77 -9.79 -2.65 7.96
CA VAL A 77 -10.71 -3.66 8.52
C VAL A 77 -11.53 -3.18 9.71
N ASP A 78 -11.30 -1.96 10.22
CA ASP A 78 -12.02 -1.45 11.38
C ASP A 78 -13.47 -1.09 10.98
N PRO A 79 -14.49 -1.77 11.54
CA PRO A 79 -15.89 -1.57 11.17
C PRO A 79 -16.50 -0.28 11.75
N GLY A 80 -15.85 0.37 12.72
CA GLY A 80 -16.41 1.51 13.43
C GLY A 80 -17.61 1.17 14.33
N LYS A 81 -18.36 2.21 14.72
CA LYS A 81 -19.51 2.09 15.64
C LYS A 81 -20.66 1.27 15.03
N PRO A 82 -21.39 0.47 15.85
CA PRO A 82 -21.29 0.37 17.31
C PRO A 82 -20.26 -0.65 17.82
N TYR A 83 -19.45 -1.25 16.95
CA TYR A 83 -18.55 -2.36 17.30
C TYR A 83 -17.19 -1.89 17.82
N THR A 84 -16.71 -0.75 17.35
CA THR A 84 -15.50 -0.09 17.82
C THR A 84 -15.75 1.42 17.98
N GLU A 85 -14.92 2.09 18.76
CA GLU A 85 -14.89 3.57 18.80
C GLU A 85 -14.07 4.18 17.65
N GLY A 86 -13.47 3.34 16.81
CA GLY A 86 -12.68 3.74 15.66
C GLY A 86 -13.54 4.01 14.43
N GLY A 87 -13.04 3.62 13.28
CA GLY A 87 -13.63 3.99 12.01
C GLY A 87 -12.88 3.43 10.81
N THR A 88 -13.56 3.45 9.68
CA THR A 88 -13.05 2.89 8.43
C THR A 88 -12.27 3.96 7.68
N VAL A 89 -11.04 3.61 7.28
CA VAL A 89 -10.22 4.42 6.37
C VAL A 89 -10.41 3.91 4.96
N ILE A 90 -10.78 4.80 4.04
CA ILE A 90 -10.83 4.53 2.61
C ILE A 90 -9.54 5.05 1.98
N PHE A 91 -8.85 4.17 1.26
CA PHE A 91 -7.63 4.47 0.53
C PHE A 91 -7.94 4.58 -0.96
N LYS A 92 -7.34 5.59 -1.61
CA LYS A 92 -7.34 5.77 -3.07
C LYS A 92 -5.95 5.48 -3.60
N CYS A 93 -5.82 4.47 -4.46
CA CYS A 93 -4.57 3.99 -5.02
C CYS A 93 -4.51 4.26 -6.51
N HIS A 94 -3.32 4.58 -7.03
CA HIS A 94 -3.05 4.72 -8.45
C HIS A 94 -1.60 4.34 -8.78
N LYS A 95 -1.32 4.05 -10.06
CA LYS A 95 0.05 3.79 -10.53
C LYS A 95 0.80 5.09 -10.69
N ILE A 96 2.04 5.10 -10.19
CA ILE A 96 3.00 6.17 -10.47
C ILE A 96 4.24 5.63 -11.17
N THR A 97 4.82 6.46 -12.04
CA THR A 97 6.02 6.08 -12.81
C THR A 97 7.21 5.87 -11.88
N ARG A 98 7.92 4.74 -12.05
CA ARG A 98 9.27 4.56 -11.49
C ARG A 98 10.18 5.60 -12.15
N LEU A 99 10.65 6.59 -11.40
CA LEU A 99 11.75 7.42 -11.89
C LEU A 99 12.94 6.48 -12.11
N THR A 100 13.36 6.33 -13.35
CA THR A 100 14.46 5.43 -13.70
C THR A 100 15.70 5.80 -12.90
N GLN A 101 16.25 4.78 -12.26
CA GLN A 101 17.23 4.84 -11.19
C GLN A 101 18.64 5.18 -11.68
N THR A 102 18.80 5.90 -12.80
CA THR A 102 20.12 6.35 -13.28
C THR A 102 20.75 7.36 -12.31
N LEU A 103 19.98 7.99 -11.42
CA LEU A 103 20.49 8.86 -10.35
C LEU A 103 20.72 8.19 -8.99
N PHE A 104 20.12 7.03 -8.68
CA PHE A 104 20.18 6.43 -7.33
C PHE A 104 21.21 5.29 -7.19
N LEU A 105 21.59 4.64 -8.29
CA LEU A 105 22.54 3.51 -8.30
C LEU A 105 23.98 3.86 -7.84
N LYS A 106 24.31 5.14 -7.63
CA LYS A 106 25.61 5.53 -7.05
C LYS A 106 25.70 5.38 -5.52
N LYS A 107 24.63 5.02 -4.80
CA LYS A 107 24.65 5.02 -3.31
C LYS A 107 24.33 3.72 -2.56
N LYS A 108 23.97 2.60 -3.21
CA LYS A 108 23.74 1.32 -2.50
C LYS A 108 24.47 0.15 -3.17
N ALA A 109 25.80 0.23 -3.23
CA ALA A 109 26.63 -0.96 -3.30
C ALA A 109 26.84 -1.49 -1.88
N LEU A 110 25.93 -2.34 -1.41
CA LEU A 110 26.17 -3.19 -0.24
C LEU A 110 25.68 -4.61 -0.61
N PRO A 111 26.52 -5.64 -0.47
CA PRO A 111 26.11 -7.00 -0.83
C PRO A 111 25.05 -7.49 0.17
N LYS A 112 23.86 -7.85 -0.31
CA LYS A 112 22.87 -8.57 0.51
C LYS A 112 23.50 -9.92 0.87
N LYS A 113 23.80 -10.14 2.16
CA LYS A 113 24.20 -11.47 2.68
C LYS A 113 23.12 -12.47 2.28
N ALA A 114 23.51 -13.55 1.63
CA ALA A 114 22.64 -14.69 1.36
C ALA A 114 22.06 -15.21 2.68
N TYR A 115 20.74 -15.26 2.80
CA TYR A 115 20.11 -16.02 3.86
C TYR A 115 20.39 -17.50 3.59
N ALA A 116 21.27 -18.10 4.39
CA ALA A 116 21.49 -19.53 4.37
C ALA A 116 20.20 -20.21 4.89
N THR A 117 19.49 -20.88 3.99
CA THR A 117 18.35 -21.72 4.32
C THR A 117 18.84 -22.94 5.10
N ASN A 118 18.77 -22.90 6.43
CA ASN A 118 18.75 -24.13 7.23
C ASN A 118 17.30 -24.63 7.26
N PHE A 119 16.94 -25.43 6.26
CA PHE A 119 15.79 -26.33 6.35
C PHE A 119 16.04 -27.30 7.51
N MET A 120 15.46 -26.99 8.66
CA MET A 120 15.35 -27.95 9.76
C MET A 120 14.34 -29.01 9.31
N LYS A 121 14.86 -30.21 9.06
CA LYS A 121 14.06 -31.43 8.97
C LYS A 121 13.27 -31.56 10.28
N VAL A 122 11.95 -31.61 10.18
CA VAL A 122 11.05 -32.18 11.19
C VAL A 122 10.13 -33.13 10.43
#